data_AF-A0A1M4ZE25-F1
#
_entry.id   AF-A0A1M4ZE25-F1
#
_cell.length_a   1.000
_cell.length_b   1.000
_cell.length_c   1.000
_cell.angle_alpha   90.00
_cell.angle_beta   90.00
_cell.angle_gamma   90.00
#
_symmetry.space_group_name_H-M   'P 1'
#
loop_
_entity.id
_entity.type
_entity.pdbx_description
1 polymer ?
#
loop_
_entity_poly.entity_id
_entity_poly.type
_entity_poly.pdbx_seq_one_letter_code
_entity_poly.pdbx_strand_id
1 'polypeptide(L)'
;MDQQKKQLIGIILQMLKDIYYTTSQLEQLFQSHNIHILKRNFDPFQDMLMALGLSDEKGDQIIQLIKLYVEESMTLEEVLVETEDIIRKETGALN
;
A
#
# COMPACT_ATOMS: atom_id res chain seq x y z
N MET A 1 16.19 3.52 -2.92
CA MET A 1 15.63 4.01 -1.64
C MET A 1 16.58 3.61 -0.51
N ASP A 2 16.65 4.35 0.61
CA ASP A 2 17.47 3.88 1.75
C ASP A 2 16.82 2.67 2.46
N GLN A 3 17.64 1.86 3.13
CA GLN A 3 17.19 0.62 3.77
C GLN A 3 16.16 0.86 4.88
N GLN A 4 16.24 1.99 5.59
CA GLN A 4 15.32 2.30 6.69
C GLN A 4 13.92 2.60 6.16
N LYS A 5 13.81 3.39 5.08
CA LYS A 5 12.55 3.66 4.38
C LYS A 5 11.94 2.38 3.83
N LYS A 6 12.75 1.50 3.22
CA LYS A 6 12.28 0.21 2.71
C LYS A 6 11.66 -0.66 3.81
N GLN A 7 12.31 -0.71 4.97
CA GLN A 7 11.79 -1.42 6.14
C GLN A 7 10.49 -0.81 6.67
N LEU A 8 10.43 0.53 6.77
CA LEU A 8 9.23 1.22 7.24
C LEU A 8 8.03 0.97 6.33
N ILE A 9 8.21 1.08 5.01
CA ILE A 9 7.17 0.75 4.03
C ILE A 9 6.75 -0.70 4.19
N GLY A 10 7.71 -1.62 4.34
CA GLY A 10 7.40 -3.04 4.55
C GLY A 10 6.52 -3.29 5.77
N ILE A 11 6.84 -2.63 6.89
CA ILE A 11 6.03 -2.70 8.12
C ILE A 11 4.64 -2.14 7.89
N ILE A 12 4.51 -0.98 7.23
CA ILE A 12 3.22 -0.36 6.93
C ILE A 12 2.37 -1.28 6.05
N LEU A 13 2.92 -1.80 4.96
CA LEU A 13 2.21 -2.71 4.05
C LEU A 13 1.72 -3.96 4.77
N GLN A 14 2.55 -4.57 5.61
CA GLN A 14 2.16 -5.75 6.38
C GLN A 14 1.01 -5.43 7.34
N MET A 15 1.09 -4.32 8.08
CA MET A 15 -0.01 -3.90 8.98
C MET A 15 -1.31 -3.69 8.21
N LEU A 16 -1.24 -3.10 7.02
CA LEU A 16 -2.42 -2.84 6.20
C LEU A 16 -3.03 -4.13 5.62
N LYS A 17 -2.19 -5.08 5.20
CA LYS A 17 -2.66 -6.42 4.80
C LYS A 17 -3.36 -7.13 5.95
N ASP A 18 -2.81 -7.09 7.16
CA ASP A 18 -3.39 -7.74 8.34
C ASP A 18 -4.74 -7.12 8.73
N ILE A 19 -4.85 -5.78 8.69
CA ILE A 19 -6.09 -5.05 8.95
C ILE A 19 -7.14 -5.40 7.90
N TYR A 20 -6.77 -5.41 6.61
CA TYR A 20 -7.68 -5.75 5.52
C TYR A 20 -8.19 -7.17 5.65
N TYR A 21 -7.29 -8.13 5.87
CA TYR A 21 -7.65 -9.54 6.06
C TYR A 21 -8.60 -9.72 7.24
N THR A 22 -8.25 -9.15 8.40
CA THR A 22 -9.08 -9.23 9.61
C THR A 22 -10.45 -8.59 9.38
N THR A 23 -10.50 -7.45 8.70
CA THR A 23 -11.75 -6.75 8.35
C THR A 23 -12.62 -7.62 7.45
N SER A 24 -12.03 -8.20 6.40
CA SER A 24 -12.75 -9.07 5.46
C SER A 24 -13.32 -10.31 6.15
N GLN A 25 -12.57 -10.92 7.08
CA GLN A 25 -13.04 -12.04 7.89
C GLN A 25 -14.22 -11.65 8.80
N LEU A 26 -14.17 -10.47 9.41
CA LEU A 26 -15.26 -9.96 10.22
C LEU A 26 -16.52 -9.68 9.38
N GLU A 27 -16.37 -9.08 8.20
CA GLU A 27 -17.49 -8.85 7.28
C GLU A 27 -18.18 -10.16 6.87
N GLN A 28 -17.39 -11.20 6.56
CA GLN A 28 -17.92 -12.53 6.26
C GLN A 28 -18.67 -13.13 7.45
N LEU A 29 -18.10 -13.05 8.66
CA LEU A 29 -18.72 -13.58 9.88
C LEU A 29 -20.06 -12.89 10.18
N PHE A 30 -20.13 -11.57 10.01
CA PHE A 30 -21.35 -10.80 10.29
C PHE A 30 -22.34 -10.76 9.11
N GLN A 31 -22.04 -11.45 7.99
CA GLN A 31 -22.81 -11.35 6.72
C GLN A 31 -23.06 -9.92 6.26
N SER A 32 -22.22 -9.01 6.74
CA SER A 32 -22.38 -7.58 6.56
C SER A 32 -21.42 -7.15 5.48
N HIS A 33 -21.92 -7.04 4.25
CA HIS A 33 -21.22 -6.45 3.12
C HIS A 33 -21.00 -4.92 3.28
N ASN A 34 -21.32 -4.36 4.45
CA ASN A 34 -21.39 -2.92 4.71
C ASN A 34 -20.61 -2.49 5.97
N ILE A 35 -19.75 -3.33 6.57
CA ILE A 35 -18.91 -2.84 7.66
C ILE A 35 -17.73 -2.08 7.05
N HIS A 36 -17.95 -0.81 6.73
CA HIS A 36 -16.86 0.12 6.47
C HIS A 36 -16.06 0.33 7.78
N ILE A 37 -15.19 -0.63 8.14
CA ILE A 37 -14.30 -0.56 9.33
C ILE A 37 -13.29 0.59 9.15
N LEU A 38 -12.97 0.92 7.91
CA LEU A 38 -12.19 2.10 7.57
C LEU A 38 -13.09 3.34 7.56
N LYS A 39 -12.70 4.35 8.34
CA LYS A 39 -13.32 5.68 8.33
C LYS A 39 -13.41 6.16 6.88
N ARG A 40 -14.53 6.75 6.44
CA ARG A 40 -14.73 7.25 5.06
C ARG A 40 -13.62 8.16 4.52
N ASN A 41 -12.80 8.74 5.40
CA ASN A 41 -11.72 9.67 5.07
C ASN A 41 -10.34 9.16 5.50
N PHE A 42 -10.18 7.86 5.75
CA PHE A 42 -8.89 7.26 6.09
C PHE A 42 -8.44 6.35 4.94
N ASP A 43 -7.51 6.86 4.13
CA ASP A 43 -6.82 6.09 3.10
C ASP A 43 -5.35 5.92 3.53
N PRO A 44 -5.02 4.85 4.27
CA PRO A 44 -3.67 4.64 4.77
C PRO A 44 -2.63 4.49 3.66
N PHE A 45 -3.06 4.11 2.45
CA PHE A 45 -2.17 4.02 1.31
C PHE A 45 -1.84 5.42 0.80
N GLN A 46 -2.83 6.31 0.70
CA GLN A 46 -2.61 7.71 0.35
C GLN A 46 -1.71 8.42 1.37
N ASP A 47 -1.93 8.20 2.67
CA ASP A 47 -1.09 8.76 3.74
C ASP A 47 0.35 8.24 3.67
N MET A 48 0.54 6.96 3.34
CA MET A 48 1.86 6.39 3.09
C MET A 48 2.54 7.05 1.89
N LEU A 49 1.83 7.24 0.78
CA LEU A 49 2.35 7.90 -0.43
C LEU A 49 2.75 9.35 -0.18
N MET A 50 1.91 10.10 0.55
CA MET A 50 2.22 11.46 0.98
C MET A 50 3.46 11.49 1.88
N ALA A 51 3.58 10.55 2.83
CA ALA A 51 4.75 10.45 3.70
C ALA A 51 6.05 10.11 2.93
N LEU A 52 5.93 9.46 1.78
CA LEU A 52 7.04 9.16 0.88
C LEU A 52 7.35 10.30 -0.10
N GLY A 53 6.52 11.35 -0.13
CA GLY A 53 6.69 12.51 -1.01
C GLY A 53 6.41 12.23 -2.48
N LEU A 54 5.55 11.25 -2.77
CA LEU A 54 5.25 10.81 -4.14
C LEU A 54 4.07 11.60 -4.72
N SER A 55 4.15 11.95 -6.00
CA SER A 55 3.11 12.69 -6.71
C SER A 55 1.84 11.85 -6.99
N ASP A 56 0.68 12.52 -7.10
CA ASP A 56 -0.63 11.85 -7.25
C ASP A 56 -0.69 10.89 -8.46
N GLU A 57 -0.03 11.20 -9.59
CA GLU A 57 0.00 10.31 -10.78
C GLU A 57 0.73 8.98 -10.55
N LYS A 58 1.74 8.96 -9.66
CA LYS A 58 2.46 7.74 -9.29
C LYS A 58 1.86 7.02 -8.09
N GLY A 59 1.06 7.74 -7.30
CA GLY A 59 0.21 7.17 -6.27
C GLY A 59 -0.67 6.06 -6.80
N ASP A 60 -1.33 6.26 -7.95
CA ASP A 60 -2.17 5.25 -8.59
C ASP A 60 -1.40 3.96 -8.93
N GLN A 61 -0.17 4.08 -9.41
CA GLN A 61 0.66 2.92 -9.78
C GLN A 61 1.04 2.11 -8.54
N ILE A 62 1.39 2.78 -7.45
CA ILE A 62 1.74 2.13 -6.19
C ILE A 62 0.51 1.54 -5.51
N ILE A 63 -0.65 2.22 -5.56
CA ILE A 63 -1.93 1.68 -5.09
C ILE A 63 -2.25 0.36 -5.81
N GLN A 64 -1.96 0.23 -7.11
CA GLN A 64 -2.16 -1.03 -7.83
C GLN A 64 -1.24 -2.14 -7.32
N LEU A 65 0.05 -1.87 -7.09
CA LEU A 65 0.99 -2.85 -6.52
C LEU A 65 0.53 -3.34 -5.14
N ILE A 66 0.04 -2.40 -4.33
CA ILE A 66 -0.50 -2.70 -3.00
C ILE A 66 -1.73 -3.61 -3.08
N LYS A 67 -2.66 -3.34 -4.00
CA LYS A 67 -3.83 -4.21 -4.23
C LYS A 67 -3.39 -5.62 -4.58
N LEU A 68 -2.42 -5.76 -5.50
CA LEU A 68 -1.87 -7.07 -5.87
C LEU A 68 -1.24 -7.80 -4.67
N TYR A 69 -0.59 -7.09 -3.75
CA TYR A 69 -0.05 -7.68 -2.53
C TYR A 69 -1.13 -8.10 -1.52
N VAL A 70 -2.17 -7.29 -1.35
CA VAL A 70 -3.32 -7.61 -0.49
C VAL A 70 -4.09 -8.83 -1.04
N GLU A 71 -4.22 -8.92 -2.36
CA GLU A 71 -4.84 -10.04 -3.08
C GLU A 71 -3.90 -11.26 -3.25
N GLU A 72 -2.74 -11.26 -2.60
CA GLU A 72 -1.74 -12.33 -2.61
C GLU A 72 -1.19 -12.68 -4.02
N SER A 73 -1.36 -11.78 -4.97
CA SER A 73 -0.84 -11.88 -6.34
C SER A 73 0.60 -11.35 -6.48
N MET A 74 1.11 -10.69 -5.44
CA MET A 74 2.52 -10.29 -5.31
C MET A 74 2.99 -10.50 -3.87
N THR A 75 4.28 -10.79 -3.71
CA THR A 75 4.95 -10.83 -2.40
C THR A 75 5.33 -9.42 -1.95
N LEU A 76 5.60 -9.26 -0.65
CA LEU A 76 6.07 -7.99 -0.09
C LEU A 76 7.38 -7.53 -0.76
N GLU A 77 8.29 -8.47 -1.03
CA GLU A 77 9.57 -8.16 -1.65
C GLU A 77 9.39 -7.63 -3.08
N GLU A 78 8.55 -8.27 -3.88
CA GLU A 78 8.23 -7.83 -5.25
C GLU A 78 7.59 -6.43 -5.24
N VAL A 79 6.64 -6.16 -4.34
CA VAL A 79 6.04 -4.82 -4.22
C VAL A 79 7.06 -3.77 -3.83
N LEU A 80 7.96 -4.08 -2.90
CA LEU A 80 9.01 -3.15 -2.50
C LEU A 80 10.00 -2.86 -3.63
N VAL A 81 10.32 -3.86 -4.45
CA VAL A 81 11.19 -3.71 -5.64
C VAL A 81 10.51 -2.83 -6.70
N GLU A 82 9.26 -3.13 -7.05
CA GLU A 82 8.52 -2.35 -8.07
C GLU A 82 8.27 -0.90 -7.60
N THR A 83 7.95 -0.71 -6.32
CA THR A 83 7.81 0.63 -5.72
C THR A 83 9.11 1.40 -5.82
N GLU A 84 10.25 0.76 -5.49
CA GLU A 84 11.57 1.38 -5.62
C GLU A 84 11.91 1.77 -7.06
N ASP A 85 11.52 0.94 -8.02
CA ASP A 85 11.69 1.19 -9.45
C ASP A 85 10.82 2.36 -9.95
N ILE A 86 9.58 2.49 -9.46
CA ILE A 86 8.70 3.63 -9.74
C ILE A 86 9.32 4.93 -9.20
N ILE A 87 9.75 4.92 -7.93
CA ILE A 87 10.36 6.09 -7.27
C ILE A 87 11.66 6.49 -7.98
N ARG A 88 12.49 5.52 -8.39
CA ARG A 88 13.72 5.77 -9.15
C ARG A 88 13.42 6.41 -10.51
N LYS A 89 12.37 5.96 -11.21
CA LYS A 89 11.96 6.54 -12.50
C LYS A 89 11.45 7.98 -12.34
N GLU A 90 10.78 8.30 -11.24
CA GLU A 90 10.30 9.66 -10.93
C GLU A 90 11.46 10.62 -10.62
N THR A 91 12.38 10.20 -9.76
CA THR A 91 13.57 11.01 -9.40
C THR A 91 14.63 11.05 -10.50
N GLY A 92 14.71 10.02 -11.34
CA GLY A 92 15.62 9.96 -12.49
C GLY A 92 15.17 10.75 -13.72
N ALA A 93 13.87 11.08 -13.83
CA ALA A 93 13.34 11.91 -14.91
C ALA A 93 13.56 13.43 -14.69
N LEU A 94 14.08 13.81 -13.52
CA LEU A 94 14.40 15.19 -13.15
C LEU A 94 15.88 15.57 -13.37
N ASN A 95 16.69 14.68 -13.98
CA ASN A 95 18.09 14.94 -14.33
C ASN A 95 18.33 14.87 -15.85
#